data_AF-H1KL20-F1
#
_entry.id   AF-H1KL20-F1
#
_cell.length_a   1.000
_cell.length_b   1.000
_cell.length_c   1.000
_cell.angle_alpha   90.00
_cell.angle_beta   90.00
_cell.angle_gamma   90.00
#
_symmetry.space_group_name_H-M   'P 1'
#
loop_
_entity.id
_entity.type
_entity.pdbx_description
1 polymer ?
#
loop_
_entity_poly.entity_id
_entity_poly.type
_entity_poly.pdbx_seq_one_letter_code
_entity_poly.pdbx_strand_id
1 'polypeptide(L)'
;MRASRAERFTHAAAAVPSWFSVTSRSRTRLRGIAKLASNSAAGDERILLDISLETTGVRVRETVPGTRFPARCPERHVEDDGWFCLGLSSGWMVEDAASASTWWAALEDFLKLQRVAARSGLWPDQNALSHGAAGKHHRDALALAGDVGLLDAYERHVSGERSVVAALDAALTKDGSRLINGRAACPCGRSRRGRPVLRRRCPHRAKVLALLREERSRARKLQEYWTWMAGTTCCGTMKGCPLAA
;
A
#
# COMPACT_ATOMS: atom_id res chain seq x y z
N MET A 1 -15.45 22.23 15.05
CA MET A 1 -14.88 23.09 13.99
C MET A 1 -13.78 22.31 13.28
N ARG A 2 -13.80 22.21 11.94
CA ARG A 2 -12.69 21.57 11.20
C ARG A 2 -11.49 22.54 11.24
N ALA A 3 -10.34 22.07 11.72
CA ALA A 3 -9.10 22.84 11.67
C ALA A 3 -8.85 23.36 10.25
N SER A 4 -8.48 24.63 10.13
CA SER A 4 -8.12 25.27 8.88
C SER A 4 -6.97 24.50 8.21
N ARG A 5 -6.88 24.54 6.88
CA ARG A 5 -5.82 23.85 6.12
C ARG A 5 -4.41 24.20 6.63
N ALA A 6 -4.19 25.46 7.02
CA ALA A 6 -2.91 25.90 7.58
C ALA A 6 -2.57 25.24 8.95
N GLU A 7 -3.57 24.99 9.81
CA GLU A 7 -3.35 24.33 11.10
C GLU A 7 -2.93 22.86 10.95
N ARG A 8 -3.44 22.18 9.91
CA ARG A 8 -3.04 20.79 9.57
C ARG A 8 -1.56 20.67 9.25
N PHE A 9 -1.04 21.63 8.50
CA PHE A 9 0.39 21.66 8.17
C PHE A 9 1.26 21.97 9.39
N THR A 10 0.74 22.75 10.35
CA THR A 10 1.43 23.03 11.62
C THR A 10 1.72 21.75 12.40
N HIS A 11 0.80 20.78 12.42
CA HIS A 11 1.03 19.49 13.08
C HIS A 11 2.18 18.71 12.42
N ALA A 12 2.20 18.60 11.09
CA ALA A 12 3.30 17.96 10.36
C ALA A 12 4.64 18.67 10.62
N ALA A 13 4.64 20.01 10.63
CA ALA A 13 5.83 20.83 10.87
C ALA A 13 6.30 20.85 12.32
N ALA A 14 5.43 20.52 13.29
CA ALA A 14 5.78 20.41 14.69
C ALA A 14 6.32 19.02 15.05
N ALA A 15 5.86 17.98 14.36
CA ALA A 15 6.25 16.59 14.60
C ALA A 15 7.52 16.16 13.82
N VAL A 16 8.40 17.10 13.45
CA VAL A 16 9.62 16.79 12.68
C VAL A 16 10.51 15.82 13.46
N PRO A 17 10.83 14.64 12.89
CA PRO A 17 11.65 13.64 13.57
C PRO A 17 13.14 13.98 13.49
N SER A 18 13.95 13.36 14.35
CA SER A 18 15.39 13.59 14.45
C SER A 18 16.17 13.25 13.16
N TRP A 19 15.65 12.33 12.34
CA TRP A 19 16.25 11.96 11.07
C TRP A 19 16.03 13.01 9.97
N PHE A 20 15.17 14.03 10.18
CA PHE A 20 14.91 15.08 9.21
C PHE A 20 15.40 16.44 9.70
N SER A 21 16.22 17.12 8.89
CA SER A 21 16.72 18.47 9.18
C SER A 21 16.03 19.49 8.29
N VAL A 22 15.23 20.39 8.87
CA VAL A 22 14.52 21.45 8.14
C VAL A 22 15.52 22.51 7.66
N THR A 23 15.46 22.87 6.38
CA THR A 23 16.25 23.95 5.77
C THR A 23 15.42 25.17 5.42
N SER A 24 14.11 24.99 5.18
CA SER A 24 13.17 26.09 4.93
C SER A 24 11.77 25.69 5.40
N ARG A 25 11.03 26.66 5.95
CA ARG A 25 9.66 26.47 6.46
C ARG A 25 8.78 27.63 6.07
N SER A 26 7.58 27.32 5.58
CA SER A 26 6.46 28.24 5.39
C SER A 26 5.20 27.68 6.04
N ARG A 27 4.07 28.39 5.88
CA ARG A 27 2.76 27.95 6.39
C ARG A 27 2.21 26.68 5.72
N THR A 28 2.71 26.33 4.54
CA THR A 28 2.18 25.22 3.72
C THR A 28 3.29 24.36 3.10
N ARG A 29 4.55 24.64 3.41
CA ARG A 29 5.69 23.95 2.82
C ARG A 29 6.86 23.81 3.80
N LEU A 30 7.55 22.68 3.75
CA LEU A 30 8.79 22.40 4.45
C LEU A 30 9.77 21.85 3.42
N ARG A 31 11.00 22.35 3.44
CA ARG A 31 12.12 21.72 2.75
C ARG A 31 13.15 21.30 3.78
N GLY A 32 13.82 20.20 3.49
CA GLY A 32 14.84 19.70 4.39
C GLY A 32 15.57 18.50 3.85
N ILE A 33 16.39 17.93 4.72
CA ILE A 33 17.29 16.83 4.40
C ILE A 33 16.90 15.65 5.29
N ALA A 34 16.45 14.56 4.68
CA ALA A 34 16.34 13.27 5.34
C ALA A 34 17.73 12.64 5.44
N LYS A 35 18.09 12.18 6.64
CA LYS A 35 19.33 11.46 6.95
C LYS A 35 18.95 10.04 7.34
N LEU A 36 19.23 9.08 6.45
CA LEU A 36 18.95 7.68 6.74
C LEU A 36 20.24 7.01 7.16
N ALA A 37 20.22 6.47 8.38
CA ALA A 37 21.34 5.72 8.92
C ALA A 37 21.70 4.57 7.97
N SER A 38 22.98 4.48 7.65
CA SER A 38 23.47 3.45 6.74
C SER A 38 24.45 2.53 7.45
N ASN A 39 24.09 1.25 7.57
CA ASN A 39 25.00 0.21 8.05
C ASN A 39 26.08 -0.17 7.01
N SER A 40 26.33 0.67 6.00
CA SER A 40 27.31 0.42 4.94
C SER A 40 28.41 1.48 4.96
N ALA A 41 29.60 1.11 4.49
CA ALA A 41 30.77 1.99 4.41
C ALA A 41 30.56 3.28 3.58
N ALA A 42 29.47 3.37 2.81
CA ALA A 42 29.11 4.54 2.01
C ALA A 42 28.58 5.75 2.82
N GLY A 43 28.43 5.62 4.15
CA GLY A 43 27.94 6.68 5.04
C GLY A 43 26.43 6.92 4.95
N ASP A 44 25.93 7.85 5.76
CA ASP A 44 24.51 8.20 5.85
C ASP A 44 23.98 8.78 4.53
N GLU A 45 22.84 8.27 4.09
CA GLU A 45 22.20 8.73 2.86
C GLU A 45 21.46 10.05 3.12
N ARG A 46 21.69 11.04 2.25
CA ARG A 46 21.08 12.36 2.32
C ARG A 46 20.15 12.57 1.14
N ILE A 47 18.87 12.82 1.44
CA ILE A 47 17.80 13.01 0.46
C ILE A 47 17.15 14.37 0.71
N LEU A 48 17.11 15.21 -0.32
CA LEU A 48 16.51 16.54 -0.27
C LEU A 48 15.01 16.43 -0.53
N LEU A 49 14.20 16.67 0.50
CA LEU A 49 12.75 16.52 0.40
C LEU A 49 12.03 17.86 0.41
N ASP A 50 10.96 17.88 -0.36
CA ASP A 50 9.98 18.95 -0.43
C ASP A 50 8.63 18.42 0.03
N ILE A 51 8.14 18.97 1.13
CA ILE A 51 6.89 18.56 1.78
C ILE A 51 5.92 19.73 1.67
N SER A 52 4.73 19.50 1.13
CA SER A 52 3.72 20.55 0.94
C SER A 52 2.34 20.11 1.37
N LEU A 53 1.52 21.08 1.72
CA LEU A 53 0.09 20.90 1.90
C LEU A 53 -0.64 21.11 0.57
N GLU A 54 -1.14 20.01 0.00
CA GLU A 54 -1.97 20.02 -1.20
C GLU A 54 -3.47 19.91 -0.87
N THR A 55 -4.33 19.84 -1.89
CA THR A 55 -5.80 19.66 -1.72
C THR A 55 -6.14 18.33 -1.07
N THR A 56 -5.34 17.31 -1.33
CA THR A 56 -5.51 15.93 -0.85
C THR A 56 -4.87 15.68 0.51
N GLY A 57 -4.12 16.63 1.07
CA GLY A 57 -3.42 16.50 2.34
C GLY A 57 -1.94 16.84 2.25
N VAL A 58 -1.15 16.37 3.21
CA VAL A 58 0.31 16.52 3.20
C VAL A 58 0.91 15.55 2.19
N ARG A 59 1.78 16.05 1.32
CA ARG A 59 2.52 15.29 0.31
C ARG A 59 4.01 15.56 0.40
N VAL A 60 4.81 14.64 -0.14
CA VAL A 60 6.28 14.72 -0.12
C VAL A 60 6.87 14.18 -1.42
N ARG A 61 7.94 14.81 -1.89
CA ARG A 61 8.76 14.39 -3.03
C ARG A 61 10.21 14.82 -2.86
N GLU A 62 11.07 14.41 -3.78
CA GLU A 62 12.38 15.03 -3.90
C GLU A 62 12.25 16.50 -4.30
N THR A 63 13.13 17.36 -3.78
CA THR A 63 13.16 18.79 -4.18
C THR A 63 13.34 18.95 -5.68
N VAL A 64 14.09 18.03 -6.30
CA VAL A 64 14.20 17.85 -7.75
C VAL A 64 13.90 16.37 -8.03
N PRO A 65 12.69 16.04 -8.53
CA PRO A 65 12.34 14.66 -8.90
C PRO A 65 13.33 14.06 -9.89
N GLY A 66 13.68 12.79 -9.72
CA GLY A 66 14.66 12.14 -10.60
C GLY A 66 16.11 12.19 -10.09
N THR A 67 16.35 12.74 -8.90
CA THR A 67 17.73 12.95 -8.41
C THR A 67 18.27 11.71 -7.71
N ARG A 68 17.54 11.16 -6.73
CA ARG A 68 17.88 9.91 -6.03
C ARG A 68 16.98 8.77 -6.48
N PHE A 69 15.71 9.07 -6.73
CA PHE A 69 14.73 8.10 -7.19
C PHE A 69 14.36 8.39 -8.64
N PRO A 70 13.84 7.40 -9.39
CA PRO A 70 13.23 7.67 -10.69
C PRO A 70 12.23 8.81 -10.56
N ALA A 71 12.18 9.70 -11.56
CA ALA A 71 11.21 10.79 -11.59
C ALA A 71 9.76 10.27 -11.51
N ARG A 72 9.54 9.04 -11.99
CA ARG A 72 8.29 8.29 -11.93
C ARG A 72 8.59 6.79 -11.88
N CYS A 73 7.90 6.05 -11.03
CA CYS A 73 7.88 4.60 -11.05
C CYS A 73 6.75 4.07 -10.15
N PRO A 74 5.68 3.46 -10.72
CA PRO A 74 4.61 2.82 -9.95
C PRO A 74 5.12 1.79 -8.94
N GLU A 75 6.04 0.93 -9.39
CA GLU A 75 6.63 -0.14 -8.58
C GLU A 75 7.53 0.39 -7.44
N ARG A 76 8.01 1.65 -7.54
CA ARG A 76 8.70 2.35 -6.45
C ARG A 76 7.83 3.39 -5.77
N HIS A 77 6.53 3.37 -6.05
CA HIS A 77 5.55 4.27 -5.46
C HIS A 77 5.91 5.77 -5.63
N VAL A 78 6.45 6.12 -6.81
CA VAL A 78 6.71 7.50 -7.25
C VAL A 78 5.74 7.84 -8.39
N GLU A 79 4.86 8.80 -8.15
CA GLU A 79 3.87 9.29 -9.11
C GLU A 79 4.51 10.14 -10.23
N ASP A 80 3.74 10.46 -11.27
CA ASP A 80 4.18 11.16 -12.48
C ASP A 80 4.85 12.52 -12.21
N ASP A 81 4.40 13.25 -11.18
CA ASP A 81 4.96 14.55 -10.77
C ASP A 81 6.07 14.43 -9.69
N GLY A 82 6.57 13.20 -9.47
CA GLY A 82 7.59 12.87 -8.48
C GLY A 82 7.08 12.71 -7.04
N TRP A 83 5.77 12.82 -6.81
CA TRP A 83 5.17 12.65 -5.49
C TRP A 83 5.29 11.22 -4.99
N PHE A 84 5.60 11.06 -3.72
CA PHE A 84 5.67 9.75 -3.09
C PHE A 84 4.29 9.30 -2.65
N CYS A 85 3.94 8.08 -3.05
CA CYS A 85 2.74 7.40 -2.60
C CYS A 85 3.08 6.63 -1.31
N LEU A 86 2.86 7.27 -0.16
CA LEU A 86 3.16 6.68 1.16
C LEU A 86 2.08 5.70 1.65
N GLY A 87 0.99 5.51 0.91
CA GLY A 87 -0.15 4.70 1.33
C GLY A 87 -1.33 4.77 0.37
N LEU A 88 -2.54 4.59 0.88
CA LEU A 88 -3.75 4.38 0.06
C LEU A 88 -4.42 5.65 -0.49
N SER A 89 -3.86 6.82 -0.20
CA SER A 89 -4.37 8.10 -0.66
C SER A 89 -3.26 8.94 -1.27
N SER A 90 -3.60 9.76 -2.26
CA SER A 90 -2.73 10.73 -2.92
C SER A 90 -2.35 11.93 -2.04
N GLY A 91 -2.47 11.77 -0.72
CA GLY A 91 -2.22 12.77 0.32
C GLY A 91 -2.59 12.21 1.69
N TRP A 92 -1.82 12.58 2.71
CA TRP A 92 -2.09 12.13 4.09
C TRP A 92 -2.82 13.23 4.86
N MET A 93 -3.92 12.85 5.47
CA MET A 93 -4.70 13.76 6.30
C MET A 93 -4.05 13.84 7.68
N VAL A 94 -3.24 14.87 7.89
CA VAL A 94 -2.64 15.19 9.18
C VAL A 94 -3.58 16.14 9.92
N GLU A 95 -4.36 15.60 10.86
CA GLU A 95 -5.39 16.34 11.59
C GLU A 95 -4.95 16.71 13.01
N ASP A 96 -3.95 16.00 13.53
CA ASP A 96 -3.43 16.13 14.89
C ASP A 96 -1.95 15.70 14.97
N ALA A 97 -1.37 15.76 16.16
CA ALA A 97 0.02 15.34 16.38
C ALA A 97 0.24 13.83 16.16
N ALA A 98 -0.75 12.98 16.45
CA ALA A 98 -0.61 11.53 16.33
C ALA A 98 -0.56 11.10 14.84
N SER A 99 -1.48 11.63 14.03
CA SER A 99 -1.48 11.46 12.58
C SER A 99 -0.25 12.08 11.92
N ALA A 100 0.29 13.18 12.45
CA ALA A 100 1.56 13.75 12.00
C ALA A 100 2.75 12.79 12.24
N SER A 101 2.87 12.24 13.44
CA SER A 101 3.91 11.26 13.77
C SER A 101 3.79 9.99 12.93
N THR A 102 2.56 9.53 12.68
CA THR A 102 2.28 8.36 11.83
C THR A 102 2.70 8.62 10.39
N TRP A 103 2.42 9.81 9.86
CA TRP A 103 2.84 10.21 8.52
C TRP A 103 4.38 10.27 8.39
N TRP A 104 5.07 10.83 9.38
CA TRP A 104 6.54 10.86 9.40
C TRP A 104 7.13 9.45 9.48
N ALA A 105 6.59 8.56 10.30
CA ALA A 105 7.02 7.16 10.36
C ALA A 105 6.82 6.46 9.01
N ALA A 106 5.66 6.65 8.36
CA ALA A 106 5.39 6.10 7.03
C ALA A 106 6.37 6.63 5.96
N LEU A 107 6.74 7.92 6.03
CA LEU A 107 7.77 8.48 5.15
C LEU A 107 9.14 7.84 5.41
N GLU A 108 9.53 7.67 6.66
CA GLU A 108 10.80 7.02 7.00
C GLU A 108 10.87 5.58 6.46
N ASP A 109 9.81 4.80 6.67
CA ASP A 109 9.69 3.44 6.17
C ASP A 109 9.70 3.39 4.65
N PHE A 110 8.99 4.30 3.98
CA PHE A 110 9.04 4.45 2.52
C PHE A 110 10.46 4.67 2.04
N LEU A 111 11.23 5.57 2.66
CA LEU A 111 12.60 5.84 2.23
C LEU A 111 13.53 4.64 2.46
N LYS A 112 13.33 3.88 3.55
CA LYS A 112 14.03 2.60 3.77
C LYS A 112 13.69 1.57 2.70
N LEU A 113 12.41 1.45 2.31
CA LEU A 113 11.96 0.57 1.25
C LEU A 113 12.51 0.98 -0.11
N GLN A 114 12.61 2.29 -0.39
CA GLN A 114 13.29 2.78 -1.58
C GLN A 114 14.74 2.27 -1.64
N ARG A 115 15.48 2.35 -0.54
CA ARG A 115 16.85 1.83 -0.49
C ARG A 115 16.91 0.30 -0.68
N VAL A 116 15.95 -0.45 -0.16
CA VAL A 116 15.85 -1.89 -0.43
C VAL A 116 15.65 -2.12 -1.93
N ALA A 117 14.65 -1.47 -2.53
CA ALA A 117 14.35 -1.57 -3.95
C ALA A 117 15.53 -1.16 -4.85
N ALA A 118 16.28 -0.11 -4.50
CA ALA A 118 17.47 0.30 -5.23
C ALA A 118 18.55 -0.79 -5.28
N ARG A 119 18.67 -1.60 -4.22
CA ARG A 119 19.70 -2.65 -4.10
C ARG A 119 19.24 -3.98 -4.68
N SER A 120 18.01 -4.39 -4.40
CA SER A 120 17.47 -5.68 -4.83
C SER A 120 16.89 -5.65 -6.23
N GLY A 121 16.43 -4.48 -6.68
CA GLY A 121 15.54 -4.32 -7.82
C GLY A 121 14.11 -4.81 -7.53
N LEU A 122 13.74 -5.04 -6.27
CA LEU A 122 12.46 -5.61 -5.86
C LEU A 122 11.84 -4.79 -4.73
N TRP A 123 10.55 -4.53 -4.81
CA TRP A 123 9.80 -3.94 -3.71
C TRP A 123 9.37 -5.07 -2.76
N PRO A 124 9.59 -4.97 -1.45
CA PRO A 124 9.19 -6.05 -0.54
C PRO A 124 7.67 -6.30 -0.55
N ASP A 125 7.26 -7.54 -0.82
CA ASP A 125 5.86 -7.91 -1.04
C ASP A 125 4.95 -7.63 0.18
N GLN A 126 5.46 -7.85 1.39
CA GLN A 126 4.72 -7.56 2.63
C GLN A 126 4.45 -6.05 2.83
N ASN A 127 5.11 -5.20 2.05
CA ASN A 127 4.93 -3.75 2.03
C ASN A 127 4.24 -3.25 0.75
N ALA A 128 3.75 -4.15 -0.11
CA ALA A 128 3.15 -3.84 -1.41
C ALA A 128 1.62 -3.98 -1.36
N LEU A 129 0.90 -2.90 -1.06
CA LEU A 129 -0.52 -2.84 -1.42
C LEU A 129 -0.66 -2.70 -2.94
N SER A 130 -1.79 -3.18 -3.47
CA SER A 130 -2.03 -3.09 -4.92
C SER A 130 -2.15 -1.64 -5.36
N HIS A 131 -1.72 -1.36 -6.59
CA HIS A 131 -1.66 0.00 -7.11
C HIS A 131 -3.03 0.67 -7.31
N GLY A 132 -3.02 2.00 -7.28
CA GLY A 132 -4.20 2.83 -7.53
C GLY A 132 -5.40 2.47 -6.64
N ALA A 133 -6.59 2.45 -7.24
CA ALA A 133 -7.82 2.12 -6.52
C ALA A 133 -7.87 0.67 -5.99
N ALA A 134 -7.02 -0.22 -6.50
CA ALA A 134 -6.96 -1.61 -6.04
C ALA A 134 -6.44 -1.71 -4.60
N GLY A 135 -5.62 -0.77 -4.15
CA GLY A 135 -5.02 -0.80 -2.81
C GLY A 135 -6.06 -0.82 -1.70
N LYS A 136 -7.16 -0.06 -1.84
CA LYS A 136 -8.26 -0.07 -0.86
C LYS A 136 -8.85 -1.47 -0.72
N HIS A 137 -9.18 -2.10 -1.85
CA HIS A 137 -9.75 -3.43 -1.89
C HIS A 137 -8.76 -4.49 -1.36
N HIS A 138 -7.46 -4.34 -1.65
CA HIS A 138 -6.41 -5.21 -1.12
C HIS A 138 -6.37 -5.14 0.42
N ARG A 139 -6.34 -3.93 1.00
CA ARG A 139 -6.33 -3.77 2.46
C ARG A 139 -7.59 -4.35 3.11
N ASP A 140 -8.76 -4.08 2.54
CA ASP A 140 -10.03 -4.54 3.10
C ASP A 140 -10.13 -6.08 3.02
N ALA A 141 -9.59 -6.69 1.95
CA ALA A 141 -9.45 -8.14 1.81
C ALA A 141 -8.46 -8.74 2.84
N LEU A 142 -7.29 -8.13 3.06
CA LEU A 142 -6.33 -8.58 4.08
C LEU A 142 -6.97 -8.63 5.47
N ALA A 143 -7.71 -7.58 5.84
CA ALA A 143 -8.42 -7.52 7.12
C ALA A 143 -9.47 -8.63 7.25
N LEU A 144 -10.29 -8.83 6.21
CA LEU A 144 -11.30 -9.90 6.18
C LEU A 144 -10.67 -11.30 6.21
N ALA A 145 -9.52 -11.49 5.55
CA ALA A 145 -8.78 -12.74 5.55
C ALA A 145 -8.22 -13.06 6.95
N GLY A 146 -7.64 -12.07 7.63
CA GLY A 146 -7.20 -12.18 9.02
C GLY A 146 -8.34 -12.59 9.96
N ASP A 147 -9.49 -11.91 9.87
CA ASP A 147 -10.69 -12.18 10.67
C ASP A 147 -11.23 -13.62 10.57
N VAL A 148 -10.95 -14.30 9.46
CA VAL A 148 -11.46 -15.65 9.19
C VAL A 148 -10.38 -16.72 9.16
N GLY A 149 -9.14 -16.38 9.52
CA GLY A 149 -8.01 -17.30 9.55
C GLY A 149 -7.56 -17.76 8.16
N LEU A 150 -7.66 -16.89 7.16
CA LEU A 150 -7.27 -17.16 5.76
C LEU A 150 -6.17 -16.22 5.25
N LEU A 151 -5.48 -15.48 6.13
CA LEU A 151 -4.47 -14.49 5.74
C LEU A 151 -3.37 -15.09 4.84
N ASP A 152 -2.66 -16.11 5.31
CA ASP A 152 -1.60 -16.78 4.54
C ASP A 152 -2.10 -17.40 3.23
N ALA A 153 -3.37 -17.83 3.18
CA ALA A 153 -3.97 -18.34 1.96
C ALA A 153 -4.31 -17.23 0.97
N TYR A 154 -4.66 -16.05 1.47
CA TYR A 154 -4.95 -14.89 0.66
C TYR A 154 -3.66 -14.25 0.11
N GLU A 155 -2.62 -14.12 0.91
CA GLU A 155 -1.32 -13.58 0.46
C GLU A 155 -0.69 -14.44 -0.64
N ARG A 156 -0.73 -15.78 -0.48
CA ARG A 156 -0.34 -16.71 -1.55
C ARG A 156 -1.18 -16.55 -2.81
N HIS A 157 -2.49 -16.34 -2.67
CA HIS A 157 -3.36 -16.13 -3.83
C HIS A 157 -2.97 -14.88 -4.62
N VAL A 158 -2.74 -13.76 -3.92
CA VAL A 158 -2.34 -12.49 -4.53
C VAL A 158 -0.97 -12.62 -5.21
N SER A 159 -0.08 -13.43 -4.66
CA SER A 159 1.25 -13.74 -5.23
C SER A 159 1.19 -14.72 -6.42
N GLY A 160 -0.01 -15.16 -6.83
CA GLY A 160 -0.20 -16.10 -7.95
C GLY A 160 0.01 -17.57 -7.58
N GLU A 161 0.21 -17.89 -6.31
CA GLU A 161 0.35 -19.27 -5.85
C GLU A 161 -1.00 -19.97 -5.67
N ARG A 162 -0.96 -21.32 -5.68
CA ARG A 162 -2.13 -22.14 -5.37
C ARG A 162 -2.54 -21.96 -3.92
N SER A 163 -3.81 -21.63 -3.69
CA SER A 163 -4.36 -21.49 -2.34
C SER A 163 -5.83 -21.88 -2.25
N VAL A 164 -6.34 -22.04 -1.01
CA VAL A 164 -7.77 -22.26 -0.77
C VAL A 164 -8.61 -21.06 -1.22
N VAL A 165 -8.06 -19.83 -1.20
CA VAL A 165 -8.76 -18.64 -1.69
C VAL A 165 -9.00 -18.74 -3.19
N ALA A 166 -8.01 -19.19 -3.98
CA ALA A 166 -8.19 -19.41 -5.41
C ALA A 166 -9.33 -20.40 -5.71
N ALA A 167 -9.41 -21.50 -4.95
CA ALA A 167 -10.49 -22.48 -5.08
C ALA A 167 -11.87 -21.93 -4.64
N LEU A 168 -11.88 -21.00 -3.67
CA LEU A 168 -13.11 -20.34 -3.23
C LEU A 168 -13.60 -19.31 -4.23
N ASP A 169 -12.70 -18.53 -4.84
CA ASP A 169 -13.07 -17.56 -5.88
C ASP A 169 -13.64 -18.25 -7.12
N ALA A 170 -13.03 -19.36 -7.54
CA ALA A 170 -13.58 -20.22 -8.60
C ALA A 170 -14.96 -20.80 -8.26
N ALA A 171 -15.24 -20.99 -6.97
CA ALA A 171 -16.54 -21.46 -6.48
C ALA A 171 -17.53 -20.32 -6.19
N LEU A 172 -17.15 -19.05 -6.30
CA LEU A 172 -18.02 -17.91 -6.04
C LEU A 172 -18.89 -17.62 -7.27
N THR A 173 -20.21 -17.50 -7.06
CA THR A 173 -21.15 -17.14 -8.14
C THR A 173 -20.77 -15.82 -8.80
N LYS A 174 -21.19 -15.61 -10.05
CA LYS A 174 -20.84 -14.40 -10.82
C LYS A 174 -21.25 -13.10 -10.13
N ASP A 175 -22.42 -13.10 -9.48
CA ASP A 175 -22.95 -11.99 -8.67
C ASP A 175 -22.29 -11.86 -7.28
N GLY A 176 -21.40 -12.78 -6.92
CA GLY A 176 -20.75 -12.83 -5.61
C GLY A 176 -21.69 -13.17 -4.44
N SER A 177 -22.93 -13.59 -4.68
CA SER A 177 -23.93 -13.78 -3.62
C SER A 177 -23.67 -15.03 -2.77
N ARG A 178 -23.09 -16.09 -3.36
CA ARG A 178 -22.83 -17.35 -2.64
C ARG A 178 -21.70 -18.16 -3.25
N LEU A 179 -21.19 -19.10 -2.46
CA LEU A 179 -20.32 -20.16 -2.96
C LEU A 179 -21.17 -21.34 -3.45
N ILE A 180 -20.79 -21.92 -4.59
CA ILE A 180 -21.32 -23.20 -5.06
C ILE A 180 -20.87 -24.33 -4.12
N ASN A 181 -21.52 -25.49 -4.23
CA ASN A 181 -21.23 -26.68 -3.43
C ASN A 181 -21.23 -26.42 -1.91
N GLY A 182 -22.35 -25.91 -1.38
CA GLY A 182 -22.52 -25.63 0.05
C GLY A 182 -22.41 -26.84 1.00
N ARG A 183 -22.23 -28.06 0.47
CA ARG A 183 -21.90 -29.30 1.21
C ARG A 183 -20.39 -29.51 1.41
N ALA A 184 -19.52 -28.76 0.73
CA ALA A 184 -18.09 -28.80 0.98
C ALA A 184 -17.74 -28.32 2.40
N ALA A 185 -16.51 -28.59 2.87
CA ALA A 185 -16.03 -28.11 4.15
C ALA A 185 -16.01 -26.57 4.22
N CYS A 186 -16.23 -26.02 5.42
CA CYS A 186 -16.09 -24.60 5.72
C CYS A 186 -14.63 -24.21 5.50
N PRO A 187 -14.38 -23.14 4.73
CA PRO A 187 -13.02 -22.74 4.37
C PRO A 187 -12.16 -22.36 5.57
N CYS A 188 -12.78 -21.92 6.68
CA CYS A 188 -12.08 -21.59 7.93
C CYS A 188 -11.61 -22.82 8.73
N GLY A 189 -11.64 -24.04 8.16
CA GLY A 189 -11.17 -25.26 8.84
C GLY A 189 -11.98 -25.69 10.08
N ARG A 190 -13.15 -25.11 10.32
CA ARG A 190 -13.93 -25.36 11.53
C ARG A 190 -14.55 -26.76 11.54
N SER A 191 -14.51 -27.40 12.71
CA SER A 191 -15.17 -28.68 12.98
C SER A 191 -16.13 -28.58 14.17
N ARG A 192 -17.11 -29.48 14.22
CA ARG A 192 -18.03 -29.64 15.36
C ARG A 192 -18.19 -31.13 15.63
N ARG A 193 -17.86 -31.56 16.85
CA ARG A 193 -17.86 -32.99 17.26
C ARG A 193 -17.07 -33.88 16.27
N GLY A 194 -15.86 -33.44 15.92
CA GLY A 194 -14.97 -34.16 14.98
C GLY A 194 -15.38 -34.13 13.51
N ARG A 195 -16.53 -33.53 13.15
CA ARG A 195 -16.99 -33.42 11.75
C ARG A 195 -16.78 -32.02 11.19
N PRO A 196 -16.31 -31.85 9.95
CA PRO A 196 -16.18 -30.53 9.32
C PRO A 196 -17.52 -29.79 9.28
N VAL A 197 -17.51 -28.51 9.67
CA VAL A 197 -18.66 -27.63 9.47
C VAL A 197 -18.84 -27.46 7.96
N LEU A 198 -20.08 -27.58 7.47
CA LEU A 198 -20.37 -27.37 6.05
C LEU A 198 -20.21 -25.89 5.69
N ARG A 199 -19.71 -25.61 4.49
CA ARG A 199 -19.54 -24.26 3.92
C ARG A 199 -20.78 -23.40 4.08
N ARG A 200 -21.98 -23.95 3.79
CA ARG A 200 -23.24 -23.20 3.94
C ARG A 200 -23.59 -22.82 5.39
N ARG A 201 -23.03 -23.53 6.37
CA ARG A 201 -23.21 -23.36 7.82
C ARG A 201 -22.00 -22.70 8.50
N CYS A 202 -21.00 -22.27 7.71
CA CYS A 202 -19.81 -21.61 8.23
C CYS A 202 -20.23 -20.28 8.90
N PRO A 203 -19.92 -20.04 10.19
CA PRO A 203 -20.36 -18.83 10.89
C PRO A 203 -19.78 -17.56 10.27
N HIS A 204 -18.62 -17.67 9.63
CA HIS A 204 -17.93 -16.57 8.95
C HIS A 204 -18.34 -16.44 7.46
N ARG A 205 -19.41 -17.09 7.01
CA ARG A 205 -19.80 -17.12 5.59
C ARG A 205 -19.90 -15.72 4.98
N ALA A 206 -20.48 -14.76 5.69
CA ALA A 206 -20.62 -13.38 5.20
C ALA A 206 -19.25 -12.72 4.98
N LYS A 207 -18.31 -12.86 5.94
CA LYS A 207 -16.95 -12.34 5.83
C LYS A 207 -16.15 -13.01 4.70
N VAL A 208 -16.30 -14.33 4.53
CA VAL A 208 -15.68 -15.06 3.42
C VAL A 208 -16.22 -14.56 2.07
N LEU A 209 -17.53 -14.33 1.94
CA LEU A 209 -18.08 -13.76 0.70
C LEU A 209 -17.61 -12.33 0.46
N ALA A 210 -17.51 -11.51 1.52
CA ALA A 210 -16.97 -10.17 1.42
C ALA A 210 -15.50 -10.19 0.96
N LEU A 211 -14.65 -11.05 1.54
CA LEU A 211 -13.25 -11.24 1.15
C LEU A 211 -13.12 -11.49 -0.35
N LEU A 212 -13.90 -12.42 -0.89
CA LEU A 212 -13.83 -12.79 -2.31
C LEU A 212 -14.36 -11.68 -3.24
N ARG A 213 -15.34 -10.88 -2.79
CA ARG A 213 -15.82 -9.70 -3.55
C ARG A 213 -14.77 -8.59 -3.57
N GLU A 214 -14.10 -8.37 -2.45
CA GLU A 214 -12.97 -7.42 -2.37
C GLU A 214 -11.83 -7.88 -3.28
N GLU A 215 -11.50 -9.18 -3.30
CA GLU A 215 -10.47 -9.72 -4.21
C GLU A 215 -10.83 -9.50 -5.69
N ARG A 216 -12.06 -9.82 -6.11
CA ARG A 216 -12.50 -9.54 -7.49
C ARG A 216 -12.43 -8.06 -7.83
N SER A 217 -12.78 -7.20 -6.87
CA SER A 217 -12.71 -5.74 -7.05
C SER A 217 -11.27 -5.26 -7.16
N ARG A 218 -10.37 -5.78 -6.31
CA ARG A 218 -8.92 -5.54 -6.37
C ARG A 218 -8.36 -5.94 -7.72
N ALA A 219 -8.58 -7.18 -8.16
CA ALA A 219 -8.07 -7.69 -9.44
C ALA A 219 -8.54 -6.84 -10.62
N ARG A 220 -9.84 -6.49 -10.68
CA ARG A 220 -10.38 -5.59 -11.70
C ARG A 220 -9.72 -4.20 -11.66
N LYS A 221 -9.63 -3.58 -10.49
CA LYS A 221 -9.03 -2.24 -10.34
C LYS A 221 -7.53 -2.22 -10.64
N LEU A 222 -6.83 -3.31 -10.35
CA LEU A 222 -5.42 -3.45 -10.69
C LEU A 222 -5.24 -3.56 -12.21
N GLN A 223 -6.11 -4.31 -12.88
CA GLN A 223 -6.12 -4.38 -14.34
C GLN A 223 -6.44 -3.03 -14.99
N GLU A 224 -7.42 -2.28 -14.46
CA GLU A 224 -7.72 -0.92 -14.91
C GLU A 224 -6.50 0.01 -14.75
N TYR A 225 -5.81 -0.07 -13.61
CA TYR A 225 -4.60 0.69 -13.35
C TYR A 225 -3.50 0.39 -14.37
N TRP A 226 -3.19 -0.88 -14.61
CA TRP A 226 -2.14 -1.26 -15.56
C TRP A 226 -2.50 -0.94 -17.01
N THR A 227 -3.79 -1.02 -17.36
CA THR A 227 -4.28 -0.53 -18.67
C THR A 227 -4.06 0.97 -18.82
N TRP A 228 -4.32 1.76 -17.77
CA TRP A 228 -4.06 3.20 -17.79
C TRP A 228 -2.56 3.54 -17.88
N MET A 229 -1.72 2.70 -17.28
CA MET A 229 -0.26 2.85 -17.33
C MET A 229 0.36 2.40 -18.66
N ALA A 230 -0.40 1.73 -19.53
CA ALA A 230 0.10 1.21 -20.81
C ALA A 230 0.69 2.34 -21.67
N GLY A 231 1.86 2.08 -22.28
CA GLY A 231 2.60 3.08 -23.08
C GLY A 231 3.51 4.00 -22.25
N THR A 232 3.56 3.84 -20.93
CA THR A 232 4.54 4.53 -20.08
C THR A 232 5.93 3.91 -20.22
N THR A 233 6.95 4.76 -20.38
CA THR A 233 8.36 4.34 -20.32
C THR A 233 8.75 3.83 -18.93
N CYS A 234 9.30 2.62 -18.87
CA CYS A 234 9.88 2.07 -17.65
C CYS A 234 11.21 2.77 -17.29
N CYS A 235 11.43 3.03 -16.00
CA CYS A 235 12.69 3.60 -15.51
C CYS A 235 13.84 2.57 -15.41
N GLY A 236 13.58 1.27 -15.62
CA GLY A 236 14.59 0.21 -15.59
C GLY A 236 15.12 -0.18 -14.20
N THR A 237 14.61 0.41 -13.11
CA THR A 237 15.14 0.16 -11.76
C THR A 237 14.52 -1.04 -11.02
N MET A 238 13.41 -1.57 -11.52
CA MET A 238 12.65 -2.65 -10.88
C MET A 238 12.60 -3.89 -11.77
N LYS A 239 12.98 -5.04 -11.21
CA LYS A 239 12.87 -6.36 -11.84
C LYS A 239 11.40 -6.77 -11.88
N GLY A 240 10.98 -7.36 -13.00
CA GLY A 240 9.59 -7.81 -13.17
C GLY A 240 8.58 -6.66 -13.33
N CYS A 241 9.03 -5.41 -13.52
CA CYS A 241 8.15 -4.27 -13.74
C CYS A 241 7.27 -4.52 -14.99
N PRO A 242 5.94 -4.44 -14.88
CA PRO A 242 5.03 -4.64 -16.03
C PRO A 242 5.24 -3.67 -17.19
N LEU A 243 5.90 -2.54 -16.95
CA LEU A 243 6.21 -1.53 -17.97
C LEU A 243 7.51 -1.78 -18.73
N ALA A 244 8.31 -2.77 -18.30
CA ALA A 244 9.56 -3.11 -18.98
C ALA A 244 9.35 -3.97 -20.24
N ALA A 245 8.11 -4.42 -20.49
CA ALA A 245 7.72 -5.29 -21.60
C ALA A 245 7.30 -4.48 -22.84
#